data_AF-A0A916R7M5-F1
#
_entry.id   AF-A0A916R7M5-F1
#
_cell.length_a   1.000
_cell.length_b   1.000
_cell.length_c   1.000
_cell.angle_alpha   90.00
_cell.angle_beta   90.00
_cell.angle_gamma   90.00
#
_symmetry.space_group_name_H-M   'P 1'
#
loop_
_entity.id
_entity.type
_entity.pdbx_description
1 polymer ?
#
loop_
_entity_poly.entity_id
_entity_poly.type
_entity_poly.pdbx_seq_one_letter_code
_entity_poly.pdbx_strand_id
1 'polypeptide(L)'
;MAIESSAAGLAAERATKADEIALEECIKQMEEETDVLLLHEQGDRNFHMTIARMTGNAVIVSMVEALWQQRDQSPMWRRLHDHIYRCNVVR
;
A
#
# COMPACT_ATOMS: atom_id res chain seq x y z
N MET A 1 4.78 -2.22 -12.60
CA MET A 1 5.97 -1.89 -11.79
C MET A 1 6.74 -3.17 -11.50
N ALA A 2 8.01 -3.28 -11.89
CA ALA A 2 8.76 -4.53 -11.75
C ALA A 2 9.02 -4.91 -10.27
N ILE A 3 9.25 -3.92 -9.40
CA ILE A 3 9.57 -4.14 -7.99
C ILE A 3 8.40 -4.77 -7.24
N GLU A 4 7.17 -4.27 -7.41
CA GLU A 4 6.01 -4.82 -6.69
C GLU A 4 5.64 -6.23 -7.15
N SER A 5 5.69 -6.51 -8.45
CA SER A 5 5.44 -7.86 -8.96
C SER A 5 6.49 -8.86 -8.45
N SER A 6 7.76 -8.47 -8.38
CA SER A 6 8.82 -9.32 -7.83
C SER A 6 8.68 -9.49 -6.32
N ALA A 7 8.28 -8.43 -5.59
CA ALA A 7 8.01 -8.50 -4.17
C ALA A 7 6.84 -9.44 -3.87
N ALA A 8 5.74 -9.34 -4.62
CA ALA A 8 4.59 -10.23 -4.47
C ALA A 8 4.95 -11.71 -4.73
N GLY A 9 5.73 -11.99 -5.78
CA GLY A 9 6.19 -13.35 -6.08
C GLY A 9 7.05 -13.93 -4.94
N LEU A 10 8.05 -13.18 -4.47
CA LEU A 10 8.91 -13.61 -3.37
C LEU A 10 8.16 -13.73 -2.04
N ALA A 11 7.22 -12.84 -1.76
CA ALA A 11 6.38 -12.89 -0.59
C ALA A 11 5.52 -14.16 -0.60
N ALA A 12 4.91 -14.51 -1.73
CA ALA A 12 4.11 -15.73 -1.87
C ALA A 12 4.91 -17.01 -1.62
N GLU A 13 6.18 -17.06 -2.07
CA GLU A 13 7.06 -18.21 -1.80
C GLU A 13 7.46 -18.35 -0.32
N ARG A 14 7.46 -17.26 0.45
CA ARG A 14 8.01 -17.19 1.82
C ARG A 14 6.95 -16.99 2.90
N ALA A 15 5.70 -16.80 2.51
CA ALA A 15 4.61 -16.42 3.42
C ALA A 15 4.44 -17.42 4.57
N THR A 16 4.30 -16.88 5.78
CA THR A 16 3.90 -17.63 6.96
C THR A 16 2.42 -17.40 7.27
N LYS A 17 1.85 -18.22 8.16
CA LYS A 17 0.48 -18.01 8.64
C LYS A 17 0.30 -16.69 9.39
N ALA A 18 1.34 -16.20 10.05
CA ALA A 18 1.30 -14.88 10.68
C ALA A 18 1.22 -13.76 9.64
N ASP A 19 1.89 -13.92 8.50
CA ASP A 19 1.85 -12.95 7.41
C ASP A 19 0.49 -12.91 6.70
N GLU A 20 -0.14 -14.06 6.50
CA GLU A 20 -1.51 -14.14 5.97
C GLU A 20 -2.50 -13.35 6.85
N ILE A 21 -2.44 -13.56 8.17
CA ILE A 21 -3.28 -12.83 9.14
C ILE A 21 -2.99 -11.33 9.07
N ALA A 22 -1.72 -10.93 9.03
CA ALA A 22 -1.35 -9.51 8.93
C ALA A 22 -1.85 -8.85 7.63
N LEU A 23 -1.87 -9.59 6.52
CA LEU A 23 -2.46 -9.11 5.26
C LEU A 23 -3.98 -8.97 5.36
N GLU A 24 -4.68 -9.94 5.94
CA GLU A 24 -6.12 -9.87 6.16
C GLU A 24 -6.51 -8.66 7.03
N GLU A 25 -5.72 -8.37 8.08
CA GLU A 25 -5.90 -7.18 8.91
C GLU A 25 -5.72 -5.88 8.10
N CYS A 26 -4.72 -5.82 7.22
CA CYS A 26 -4.51 -4.66 6.34
C CYS A 26 -5.70 -4.47 5.37
N ILE A 27 -6.22 -5.55 4.78
CA ILE A 27 -7.38 -5.49 3.88
C ILE A 27 -8.61 -4.98 4.64
N LYS A 28 -8.86 -5.50 5.83
CA LYS A 28 -9.97 -5.04 6.67
C LYS A 28 -9.86 -3.55 7.01
N GLN A 29 -8.65 -3.08 7.31
CA GLN A 29 -8.39 -1.66 7.52
C GLN A 29 -8.73 -0.84 6.27
N MET A 30 -8.33 -1.29 5.07
CA MET A 30 -8.64 -0.60 3.81
C MET A 30 -10.16 -0.56 3.52
N GLU A 31 -10.89 -1.62 3.87
CA GLU A 31 -12.35 -1.66 3.76
C GLU A 31 -13.01 -0.63 4.69
N GLU A 32 -12.57 -0.55 5.95
CA GLU A 32 -13.05 0.45 6.92
C GLU A 32 -12.71 1.89 6.49
N GLU A 33 -11.53 2.10 5.88
CA GLU A 33 -11.09 3.39 5.35
C GLU A 33 -11.89 3.83 4.11
N THR A 34 -12.52 2.89 3.38
CA THR A 34 -13.33 3.21 2.20
C THR A 34 -14.62 3.95 2.56
N ASP A 35 -15.20 3.67 3.72
CA ASP A 35 -16.43 4.32 4.22
C ASP A 35 -16.16 5.73 4.80
N VAL A 36 -14.90 6.04 5.10
CA VAL A 36 -14.48 7.35 5.59
C VAL A 36 -13.90 8.15 4.42
N LEU A 37 -14.70 9.07 3.86
CA LEU A 37 -14.35 10.01 2.77
C LEU A 37 -13.05 10.82 2.97
N LEU A 38 -12.44 10.74 4.15
CA LEU A 38 -11.12 11.28 4.45
C LEU A 38 -10.04 10.20 4.27
N LEU A 39 -9.62 10.00 3.02
CA LEU A 39 -8.21 10.05 2.63
C LEU A 39 -7.20 9.27 3.50
N HIS A 40 -7.56 8.09 3.99
CA HIS A 40 -6.58 7.24 4.66
C HIS A 40 -5.99 6.28 3.64
N GLU A 41 -4.83 6.66 3.09
CA GLU A 41 -3.95 5.77 2.30
C GLU A 41 -3.09 4.88 3.22
N GLN A 42 -3.37 4.90 4.52
CA GLN A 42 -2.56 4.24 5.53
C GLN A 42 -2.75 2.72 5.47
N GLY A 43 -3.98 2.22 5.27
CA GLY A 43 -4.24 0.81 5.03
C GLY A 43 -3.55 0.31 3.76
N ASP A 44 -3.65 1.07 2.66
CA ASP A 44 -2.97 0.75 1.39
C ASP A 44 -1.43 0.71 1.56
N ARG A 45 -0.86 1.72 2.25
CA ARG A 45 0.57 1.74 2.57
C ARG A 45 0.99 0.55 3.41
N ASN A 46 0.21 0.24 4.45
CA ASN A 46 0.49 -0.88 5.34
C ASN A 46 0.45 -2.20 4.58
N PHE A 47 -0.54 -2.40 3.71
CA PHE A 47 -0.65 -3.59 2.85
C PHE A 47 0.60 -3.78 1.99
N HIS A 48 1.01 -2.75 1.24
CA HIS A 48 2.19 -2.80 0.39
C HIS A 48 3.50 -3.03 1.18
N MET A 49 3.64 -2.38 2.35
CA MET A 49 4.80 -2.57 3.23
C MET A 49 4.83 -3.96 3.87
N THR A 50 3.68 -4.56 4.19
CA THR A 50 3.57 -5.94 4.69
C THR A 50 4.06 -6.92 3.64
N ILE A 51 3.59 -6.82 2.39
CA ILE A 51 4.09 -7.64 1.28
C ILE A 51 5.62 -7.50 1.13
N ALA A 52 6.14 -6.28 1.19
CA ALA A 52 7.58 -6.04 1.10
C ALA A 52 8.37 -6.74 2.23
N ARG A 53 7.85 -6.73 3.47
CA ARG A 53 8.47 -7.39 4.63
C ARG A 53 8.42 -8.91 4.52
N MET A 54 7.34 -9.47 3.99
CA MET A 54 7.18 -10.91 3.75
C MET A 54 8.26 -11.48 2.81
N THR A 55 8.85 -10.64 1.96
CA THR A 55 9.99 -11.06 1.14
C THR A 55 11.21 -11.45 1.97
N GLY A 56 11.32 -11.03 3.24
CA GLY A 56 12.50 -11.20 4.08
C GLY A 56 13.75 -10.49 3.52
N ASN A 57 13.57 -9.51 2.62
CA ASN A 57 14.66 -8.80 1.96
C ASN A 57 14.59 -7.29 2.28
N ALA A 58 15.52 -6.84 3.13
CA ALA A 58 15.58 -5.45 3.56
C ALA A 58 15.76 -4.44 2.40
N VAL A 59 16.40 -4.84 1.29
CA VAL A 59 16.54 -3.97 0.10
C VAL A 59 15.18 -3.72 -0.54
N ILE A 60 14.37 -4.77 -0.72
CA ILE A 60 13.01 -4.63 -1.27
C ILE A 60 12.16 -3.73 -0.38
N VAL A 61 12.22 -3.94 0.95
CA VAL A 61 11.52 -3.09 1.92
C VAL A 61 11.92 -1.62 1.76
N SER A 62 13.22 -1.33 1.69
CA SER A 62 13.73 0.05 1.53
C SER A 62 13.31 0.69 0.21
N MET A 63 13.24 -0.08 -0.87
CA MET A 63 12.83 0.42 -2.19
C MET A 63 11.34 0.75 -2.20
N VAL A 64 10.49 -0.11 -1.64
CA VAL A 64 9.05 0.15 -1.53
C VAL A 64 8.80 1.37 -0.65
N GLU A 65 9.50 1.49 0.49
CA GLU A 65 9.40 2.67 1.34
C GLU A 65 9.82 3.96 0.62
N ALA A 66 10.91 3.92 -0.16
CA ALA A 66 11.35 5.07 -0.94
C ALA A 66 10.32 5.49 -1.99
N LEU A 67 9.66 4.53 -2.66
CA LEU A 67 8.60 4.83 -3.62
C LEU A 67 7.41 5.54 -2.94
N TRP A 68 7.02 5.10 -1.76
CA TRP A 68 6.01 5.77 -0.94
C TRP A 68 6.41 7.19 -0.56
N GLN A 69 7.64 7.39 -0.10
CA GLN A 69 8.13 8.74 0.23
C GLN A 69 8.14 9.68 -0.99
N GLN A 70 8.55 9.18 -2.17
CA GLN A 70 8.52 9.96 -3.40
C GLN A 70 7.08 10.31 -3.82
N ARG A 71 6.15 9.38 -3.65
CA ARG A 71 4.73 9.58 -3.90
C ARG A 71 4.17 10.69 -3.00
N ASP A 72 4.39 10.61 -1.69
CA ASP A 72 3.91 11.57 -0.71
C ASP A 72 4.44 13.00 -0.97
N GLN A 73 5.70 13.09 -1.43
CA GLN A 73 6.34 14.36 -1.73
C GLN A 73 5.86 14.96 -3.06
N SER A 74 5.36 14.15 -4.00
CA SER A 74 4.96 14.58 -5.34
C SER A 74 3.77 15.54 -5.31
N PRO A 75 3.95 16.81 -5.74
CA PRO A 75 2.83 17.76 -5.84
C PRO A 75 1.80 17.34 -6.90
N MET A 76 2.24 16.61 -7.92
CA MET A 76 1.38 16.02 -8.93
C MET A 76 0.47 14.94 -8.34
N TRP A 77 1.02 14.07 -7.48
CA TRP A 77 0.24 13.01 -6.83
C TRP A 77 -0.85 13.58 -5.93
N ARG A 78 -0.51 14.58 -5.10
CA ARG A 78 -1.49 15.30 -4.28
C ARG A 78 -2.63 15.89 -5.11
N ARG A 79 -2.31 16.55 -6.23
CA ARG A 79 -3.33 17.14 -7.12
C ARG A 79 -4.22 16.10 -7.81
N LEU A 80 -3.65 14.97 -8.21
CA LEU A 80 -4.41 13.87 -8.82
C LEU A 80 -5.42 13.31 -7.80
N HIS A 81 -4.96 13.05 -6.58
CA HIS A 81 -5.81 12.57 -5.50
C HIS A 81 -6.92 13.56 -5.19
N ASP A 82 -6.61 14.85 -5.00
CA ASP A 82 -7.62 15.91 -4.80
C ASP A 82 -8.71 15.91 -5.88
N HIS A 83 -8.34 15.66 -7.15
CA HIS A 83 -9.29 15.61 -8.26
C HIS A 83 -10.17 14.35 -8.22
N ILE A 84 -9.58 13.17 -8.01
CA ILE A 84 -10.31 11.90 -7.90
C ILE A 84 -11.32 11.97 -6.75
N TYR A 85 -10.90 12.48 -5.58
CA TYR A 85 -11.81 12.59 -4.43
C TYR A 85 -12.89 13.65 -4.65
N ARG A 86 -12.60 14.78 -5.29
CA ARG A 86 -13.66 15.73 -5.68
C ARG A 86 -14.70 15.10 -6.60
N CYS A 87 -14.30 14.27 -7.56
CA CYS A 87 -15.22 13.61 -8.47
C CYS A 87 -16.09 12.55 -7.76
N ASN A 88 -15.57 11.88 -6.73
CA ASN A 88 -16.35 10.93 -5.92
C ASN A 88 -17.38 11.59 -4.98
N VAL A 89 -17.26 12.90 -4.69
CA VAL A 89 -18.23 13.64 -3.85
C VAL A 89 -19.43 14.14 -4.66
N VAL A 90 -19.35 14.16 -6.00
CA VAL A 90 -20.39 14.72 -6.90
C VAL A 90 -21.27 13.63 -7.53
N ARG A 91 -21.12 12.37 -7.10
CA ARG A 91 -21.94 11.22 -7.53
C ARG A 91 -22.80 10.72 -6.38
#